data_AF-A0A1F6WZG2-F1
#
_entry.id   AF-A0A1F6WZG2-F1
#
_cell.length_a   1.000
_cell.length_b   1.000
_cell.length_c   1.000
_cell.angle_alpha   90.00
_cell.angle_beta   90.00
_cell.angle_gamma   90.00
#
_symmetry.space_group_name_H-M   'P 1'
#
loop_
_entity.id
_entity.type
_entity.pdbx_description
1 polymer ?
#
loop_
_entity_poly.entity_id
_entity_poly.type
_entity_poly.pdbx_seq_one_letter_code
_entity_poly.pdbx_strand_id
1 'polypeptide(L)'
;MKNKFPNVQPVNFIPKKLAIWGWHFPKNRIGEKIIINGKDIKKLLTLDINISDSKFASIVNSSSLSDVKKVFAKNYPCPHSCPGCFNNTVVKNTIMTYAEVVNIIDQGLKLGLESIKFLGPGELLANPNLFQILDDLQKRNIIVGIFTKGAIMGSDVLSQMYHGINSQEFVNKLTNYNNITFLVGSRSFDSEIENKYIPTKTPKLRDAFNYHESRNIAIERLCQAGMNSDQEKQRLAIITSPVGPETIDGVSEIFKWGCDRNIPVLITTTMVSGKGHKLVKSHQGLEFERKYKDLAVEIYLFLINKEAKTIDELKQEKVSPYVGIAPCNQLTHGLYIHYDGEVWRCPGNDTARFVVHGNIRNSSLLDIWLGSKNYKINKFNNGCVKDEISIPKDFYQTVLRRLI
;
A
#
# COMPACT_ATOMS: atom_id res chain seq x y z
N MET A 1 -17.20 -20.06 -8.85
CA MET A 1 -16.64 -20.03 -10.22
C MET A 1 -15.12 -19.94 -10.12
N LYS A 2 -14.35 -20.45 -11.09
CA LYS A 2 -12.87 -20.34 -11.04
C LYS A 2 -12.46 -18.87 -11.24
N ASN A 3 -11.36 -18.46 -10.62
CA ASN A 3 -10.73 -17.15 -10.79
C ASN A 3 -10.62 -16.76 -12.29
N LYS A 4 -11.11 -15.57 -12.67
CA LYS A 4 -10.99 -14.98 -14.01
C LYS A 4 -9.83 -13.98 -14.01
N PHE A 5 -8.64 -14.52 -14.19
CA PHE A 5 -7.40 -13.75 -14.18
C PHE A 5 -7.33 -12.70 -15.31
N PRO A 6 -6.60 -11.60 -15.12
CA PRO A 6 -6.24 -10.69 -16.21
C PRO A 6 -5.50 -11.42 -17.35
N ASN A 7 -5.72 -10.99 -18.58
CA ASN A 7 -5.10 -11.57 -19.78
C ASN A 7 -3.68 -11.02 -20.00
N VAL A 8 -2.77 -11.40 -19.11
CA VAL A 8 -1.34 -11.09 -19.18
C VAL A 8 -0.57 -12.37 -19.49
N GLN A 9 0.40 -12.30 -20.39
CA GLN A 9 1.24 -13.47 -20.71
C GLN A 9 2.31 -13.69 -19.64
N PRO A 10 2.64 -14.95 -19.29
CA PRO A 10 3.80 -15.25 -18.46
C PRO A 10 5.09 -14.68 -19.03
N VAL A 11 6.06 -14.42 -18.17
CA VAL A 11 7.42 -14.06 -18.59
C VAL A 11 8.25 -15.33 -18.84
N ASN A 12 9.22 -15.25 -19.75
CA ASN A 12 10.09 -16.37 -20.11
C ASN A 12 11.33 -16.50 -19.19
N PHE A 13 11.26 -15.96 -17.97
CA PHE A 13 12.34 -15.99 -17.01
C PHE A 13 11.80 -16.24 -15.60
N ILE A 14 12.67 -16.72 -14.72
CA ILE A 14 12.36 -16.86 -13.29
C ILE A 14 12.64 -15.51 -12.62
N PRO A 15 11.66 -14.86 -11.96
CA PRO A 15 11.93 -13.65 -11.21
C PRO A 15 12.94 -13.92 -10.10
N LYS A 16 14.11 -13.27 -10.15
CA LYS A 16 15.17 -13.44 -9.15
C LYS A 16 14.73 -12.98 -7.77
N LYS A 17 13.95 -11.91 -7.71
CA LYS A 17 13.42 -11.36 -6.46
C LYS A 17 12.09 -10.66 -6.70
N LEU A 18 11.05 -11.08 -5.97
CA LEU A 18 9.78 -10.36 -5.94
C LEU A 18 9.86 -9.22 -4.91
N ALA A 19 10.21 -8.03 -5.37
CA ALA A 19 10.27 -6.83 -4.57
C ALA A 19 9.49 -5.69 -5.23
N ILE A 20 8.95 -4.79 -4.41
CA ILE A 20 8.21 -3.64 -4.90
C ILE A 20 9.15 -2.44 -4.87
N TRP A 21 9.38 -1.83 -6.04
CA TRP A 21 10.34 -0.75 -6.15
C TRP A 21 9.97 0.45 -5.28
N GLY A 22 10.94 0.95 -4.51
CA GLY A 22 10.74 2.04 -3.54
C GLY A 22 10.06 1.64 -2.23
N TRP A 23 9.59 0.39 -2.08
CA TRP A 23 9.01 -0.07 -0.82
C TRP A 23 10.00 -0.86 0.04
N HIS A 24 10.81 -1.68 -0.59
CA HIS A 24 11.77 -2.54 0.09
C HIS A 24 13.18 -1.93 0.08
N PHE A 25 13.85 -1.95 1.23
CA PHE A 25 15.25 -1.57 1.36
C PHE A 25 16.06 -2.78 1.84
N PRO A 26 17.09 -3.22 1.10
CA PRO A 26 17.88 -4.40 1.46
C PRO A 26 18.62 -4.23 2.79
N LYS A 27 19.05 -5.35 3.38
CA LYS A 27 19.61 -5.40 4.73
C LYS A 27 20.83 -4.49 4.94
N ASN A 28 21.68 -4.35 3.93
CA ASN A 28 22.86 -3.47 3.96
C ASN A 28 22.50 -1.98 4.07
N ARG A 29 21.26 -1.60 3.74
CA ARG A 29 20.76 -0.23 3.88
C ARG A 29 20.20 0.08 5.25
N ILE A 30 20.04 -0.96 6.09
CA ILE A 30 19.56 -0.78 7.46
C ILE A 30 20.60 -0.04 8.26
N GLY A 31 20.24 1.16 8.72
CA GLY A 31 21.14 1.99 9.52
C GLY A 31 22.04 2.89 8.68
N GLU A 32 21.78 3.03 7.37
CA GLU A 32 22.35 4.14 6.61
C GLU A 32 22.13 5.46 7.35
N LYS A 33 23.16 6.28 7.36
CA LYS A 33 23.15 7.57 8.06
C LYS A 33 23.39 8.72 7.09
N ILE A 34 23.03 9.90 7.55
CA ILE A 34 23.34 11.19 6.95
C ILE A 34 23.86 12.10 8.06
N ILE A 35 24.79 13.00 7.75
CA ILE A 35 25.34 13.95 8.71
C ILE A 35 24.46 15.20 8.73
N ILE A 36 23.89 15.53 9.89
CA ILE A 36 23.13 16.76 10.11
C ILE A 36 23.69 17.44 11.35
N ASN A 37 24.14 18.68 11.20
CA ASN A 37 24.76 19.47 12.29
C ASN A 37 25.88 18.70 13.02
N GLY A 38 26.76 18.05 12.26
CA GLY A 38 27.90 17.28 12.79
C GLY A 38 27.52 15.95 13.47
N LYS A 39 26.25 15.53 13.41
CA LYS A 39 25.77 14.28 14.00
C LYS A 39 25.37 13.27 12.95
N ASP A 40 25.72 12.02 13.22
CA ASP A 40 25.30 10.83 12.48
C ASP A 40 23.82 10.53 12.74
N ILE A 41 22.95 10.85 11.78
CA ILE A 41 21.50 10.63 11.88
C ILE A 41 21.11 9.48 10.95
N LYS A 42 20.44 8.45 11.49
CA LYS A 42 19.87 7.38 10.65
C LYS A 42 18.89 7.98 9.64
N LYS A 43 18.96 7.55 8.38
CA LYS A 43 18.07 8.05 7.32
C LYS A 43 16.60 7.66 7.55
N LEU A 44 15.71 8.57 7.14
CA LEU A 44 14.28 8.33 6.95
C LEU A 44 14.04 8.04 5.47
N LEU A 45 14.15 6.77 5.07
CA LEU A 45 14.16 6.39 3.64
C LEU A 45 12.78 6.44 2.97
N THR A 46 11.69 6.31 3.74
CA THR A 46 10.34 6.26 3.18
C THR A 46 9.30 6.98 4.03
N LEU A 47 8.28 7.56 3.40
CA LEU A 47 7.11 8.10 4.07
C LEU A 47 5.84 7.48 3.51
N ASP A 48 4.91 7.16 4.40
CA ASP A 48 3.51 7.02 4.03
C ASP A 48 2.89 8.40 4.22
N ILE A 49 2.24 8.96 3.21
CA ILE A 49 1.67 10.31 3.31
C ILE A 49 0.35 10.44 2.56
N ASN A 50 -0.58 11.15 3.17
CA ASN A 50 -1.81 11.57 2.51
C ASN A 50 -1.61 12.88 1.78
N ILE A 51 -1.97 12.89 0.50
CA ILE A 51 -2.07 14.08 -0.33
C ILE A 51 -3.54 14.39 -0.59
N SER A 52 -4.05 15.40 0.10
CA SER A 52 -5.45 15.83 -0.03
C SER A 52 -5.65 16.74 -1.24
N ASP A 53 -6.80 16.61 -1.89
CA ASP A 53 -7.28 17.62 -2.83
C ASP A 53 -7.55 18.96 -2.10
N SER A 54 -7.16 20.09 -2.69
CA SER A 54 -7.29 21.41 -2.06
C SER A 54 -8.75 21.78 -1.78
N LYS A 55 -9.66 21.43 -2.68
CA LYS A 55 -11.10 21.68 -2.50
C LYS A 55 -11.65 20.83 -1.36
N PHE A 56 -11.29 19.55 -1.31
CA PHE A 56 -11.61 18.66 -0.20
C PHE A 56 -11.09 19.19 1.14
N ALA A 57 -9.81 19.56 1.21
CA ALA A 57 -9.20 20.10 2.43
C ALA A 57 -9.92 21.37 2.89
N SER A 58 -10.22 22.30 1.98
CA SER A 58 -10.97 23.52 2.29
C SER A 58 -12.36 23.22 2.85
N ILE A 59 -13.14 22.36 2.18
CA ILE A 59 -14.49 21.98 2.64
C ILE A 59 -14.47 21.38 4.05
N VAL A 60 -13.53 20.46 4.32
CA VAL A 60 -13.42 19.82 5.63
C VAL A 60 -12.94 20.81 6.69
N ASN A 61 -11.96 21.65 6.38
CA ASN A 61 -11.41 22.62 7.32
C ASN A 61 -12.38 23.75 7.68
N SER A 62 -13.32 24.07 6.79
CA SER A 62 -14.40 25.04 7.06
C SER A 62 -15.61 24.42 7.79
N SER A 63 -15.59 23.11 8.07
CA SER A 63 -16.70 22.43 8.75
C SER A 63 -16.61 22.56 10.26
N SER A 64 -17.75 22.54 10.93
CA SER A 64 -17.81 22.46 12.39
C SER A 64 -17.19 21.14 12.89
N LEU A 65 -16.68 21.12 14.13
CA LEU A 65 -16.16 19.89 14.75
C LEU A 65 -17.22 18.77 14.83
N SER A 66 -18.50 19.13 15.00
CA SER A 66 -19.60 18.17 15.01
C SER A 66 -19.87 17.54 13.63
N ASP A 67 -19.56 18.26 12.55
CA ASP A 67 -19.85 17.81 11.18
C ASP A 67 -18.62 17.25 10.44
N VAL A 68 -17.40 17.54 10.90
CA VAL A 68 -16.15 17.24 10.20
C VAL A 68 -16.07 15.79 9.74
N LYS A 69 -16.50 14.85 10.58
CA LYS A 69 -16.51 13.40 10.24
C LYS A 69 -17.44 13.08 9.07
N LYS A 70 -18.64 13.63 9.08
CA LYS A 70 -19.65 13.42 8.04
C LYS A 70 -19.20 14.08 6.73
N VAL A 71 -18.68 15.30 6.82
CA VAL A 71 -18.17 16.05 5.67
C VAL A 71 -16.96 15.36 5.04
N PHE A 72 -16.00 14.89 5.86
CA PHE A 72 -14.86 14.10 5.41
C PHE A 72 -15.34 12.85 4.63
N ALA A 73 -16.19 12.04 5.25
CA ALA A 73 -16.66 10.79 4.68
C ALA A 73 -17.46 10.98 3.37
N LYS A 74 -18.17 12.11 3.23
CA LYS A 74 -18.94 12.45 2.03
C LYS A 74 -18.04 12.95 0.89
N ASN A 75 -17.01 13.72 1.19
CA ASN A 75 -16.26 14.48 0.18
C ASN A 75 -14.90 13.88 -0.20
N TYR A 76 -14.38 12.88 0.52
CA TYR A 76 -13.06 12.34 0.18
C TYR A 76 -13.04 11.73 -1.25
N PRO A 77 -12.04 12.07 -2.08
CA PRO A 77 -12.02 11.71 -3.49
C PRO A 77 -11.69 10.23 -3.65
N CYS A 78 -12.73 9.42 -3.87
CA CYS A 78 -12.61 8.00 -4.18
C CYS A 78 -13.92 7.53 -4.80
N PRO A 79 -13.90 6.73 -5.88
CA PRO A 79 -15.10 6.19 -6.51
C PRO A 79 -15.74 5.04 -5.71
N HIS A 80 -15.13 4.57 -4.61
CA HIS A 80 -15.57 3.36 -3.90
C HIS A 80 -15.84 3.54 -2.41
N SER A 81 -16.71 2.70 -1.85
CA SER A 81 -17.10 2.70 -0.44
C SER A 81 -16.74 1.38 0.26
N CYS A 82 -15.50 0.92 0.06
CA CYS A 82 -15.01 -0.37 0.56
C CYS A 82 -15.24 -0.56 2.08
N PRO A 83 -15.60 -1.78 2.54
CA PRO A 83 -15.82 -2.07 3.96
C PRO A 83 -14.52 -2.07 4.78
N GLY A 84 -13.37 -2.30 4.15
CA GLY A 84 -12.04 -2.26 4.78
C GLY A 84 -11.28 -0.95 4.58
N CYS A 85 -11.96 0.14 4.20
CA CYS A 85 -11.29 1.42 3.90
C CYS A 85 -10.63 2.02 5.15
N PHE A 86 -9.47 2.66 4.98
CA PHE A 86 -8.84 3.51 6.01
C PHE A 86 -9.72 4.71 6.41
N ASN A 87 -10.75 5.04 5.61
CA ASN A 87 -11.72 6.07 5.92
C ASN A 87 -12.65 5.66 7.08
N ASN A 88 -12.20 5.87 8.31
CA ASN A 88 -13.03 6.09 9.51
C ASN A 88 -12.19 6.66 10.66
N THR A 89 -10.96 7.12 10.37
CA THR A 89 -10.09 7.70 11.38
C THR A 89 -10.66 9.04 11.85
N VAL A 90 -10.52 9.31 13.14
CA VAL A 90 -10.93 10.57 13.75
C VAL A 90 -10.03 11.67 13.20
N VAL A 91 -10.62 12.67 12.55
CA VAL A 91 -9.95 13.92 12.19
C VAL A 91 -9.75 14.70 13.50
N LYS A 92 -8.50 14.89 13.93
CA LYS A 92 -8.17 15.62 15.18
C LYS A 92 -7.66 17.02 14.94
N ASN A 93 -7.12 17.27 13.75
CA ASN A 93 -6.56 18.54 13.33
C ASN A 93 -7.15 18.94 11.96
N THR A 94 -6.82 20.13 11.47
CA THR A 94 -7.16 20.52 10.09
C THR A 94 -6.41 19.65 9.08
N ILE A 95 -7.11 19.32 8.00
CA ILE A 95 -6.56 18.62 6.84
C ILE A 95 -5.41 19.44 6.26
N MET A 96 -4.27 18.77 6.08
CA MET A 96 -3.09 19.36 5.44
C MET A 96 -3.40 19.79 4.01
N THR A 97 -2.90 20.97 3.66
CA THR A 97 -2.82 21.47 2.30
C THR A 97 -1.70 20.76 1.53
N TYR A 98 -1.74 20.85 0.20
CA TYR A 98 -0.67 20.32 -0.63
C TYR A 98 0.67 21.01 -0.36
N ALA A 99 0.68 22.31 -0.08
CA ALA A 99 1.91 23.05 0.26
C ALA A 99 2.56 22.52 1.55
N GLU A 100 1.77 22.19 2.57
CA GLU A 100 2.28 21.57 3.80
C GLU A 100 2.89 20.19 3.52
N VAL A 101 2.22 19.37 2.70
CA VAL A 101 2.75 18.07 2.26
C VAL A 101 4.09 18.22 1.55
N VAL A 102 4.21 19.17 0.61
CA VAL A 102 5.47 19.46 -0.09
C VAL A 102 6.57 19.87 0.88
N ASN A 103 6.28 20.74 1.85
CA ASN A 103 7.25 21.13 2.88
C ASN A 103 7.71 19.94 3.74
N ILE A 104 6.82 18.98 4.04
CA ILE A 104 7.17 17.75 4.77
C ILE A 104 8.09 16.86 3.92
N ILE A 105 7.83 16.74 2.62
CA ILE A 105 8.69 16.00 1.68
C ILE A 105 10.07 16.65 1.60
N ASP A 106 10.13 17.98 1.51
CA ASP A 106 11.40 18.72 1.46
C ASP A 106 12.22 18.57 2.76
N GLN A 107 11.55 18.49 3.92
CA GLN A 107 12.21 18.09 5.16
C GLN A 107 12.69 16.63 5.13
N GLY A 108 11.89 15.73 4.57
CA GLY A 108 12.26 14.32 4.40
C GLY A 108 13.48 14.13 3.52
N LEU A 109 13.61 14.87 2.42
CA LEU A 109 14.78 14.84 1.54
C LEU A 109 16.07 15.15 2.30
N LYS A 110 16.04 16.10 3.24
CA LYS A 110 17.18 16.42 4.13
C LYS A 110 17.53 15.26 5.09
N LEU A 111 16.60 14.34 5.32
CA LEU A 111 16.77 13.12 6.13
C LEU A 111 17.10 11.89 5.28
N GLY A 112 17.30 12.04 3.96
CA GLY A 112 17.59 10.94 3.05
C GLY A 112 16.36 10.18 2.54
N LEU A 113 15.20 10.85 2.46
CA LEU A 113 13.98 10.29 1.87
C LEU A 113 14.19 9.96 0.39
N GLU A 114 13.78 8.75 0.00
CA GLU A 114 13.87 8.26 -1.38
C GLU A 114 12.51 7.88 -1.96
N SER A 115 11.55 7.52 -1.11
CA SER A 115 10.23 7.11 -1.57
C SER A 115 9.09 7.60 -0.71
N ILE A 116 7.95 7.82 -1.35
CA ILE A 116 6.68 8.04 -0.65
C ILE A 116 5.64 7.03 -1.10
N LYS A 117 4.71 6.67 -0.21
CA LYS A 117 3.59 5.80 -0.51
C LYS A 117 2.29 6.51 -0.18
N PHE A 118 1.36 6.49 -1.13
CA PHE A 118 0.00 6.97 -0.92
C PHE A 118 -0.93 5.77 -0.72
N LEU A 119 -1.53 5.66 0.47
CA LEU A 119 -2.39 4.53 0.85
C LEU A 119 -3.88 4.89 0.99
N GLY A 120 -4.21 6.17 0.97
CA GLY A 120 -5.53 6.70 1.33
C GLY A 120 -5.65 7.07 2.82
N PRO A 121 -6.81 7.53 3.31
CA PRO A 121 -8.12 7.45 2.66
C PRO A 121 -8.22 8.27 1.38
N GLY A 122 -8.94 7.75 0.40
CA GLY A 122 -9.01 8.31 -0.95
C GLY A 122 -8.42 7.39 -2.00
N GLU A 123 -8.52 7.83 -3.24
CA GLU A 123 -7.86 7.28 -4.41
C GLU A 123 -7.06 8.44 -5.02
N LEU A 124 -5.72 8.39 -4.99
CA LEU A 124 -4.90 9.48 -5.53
C LEU A 124 -5.18 9.69 -7.03
N LEU A 125 -5.50 8.61 -7.73
CA LEU A 125 -5.91 8.66 -9.13
C LEU A 125 -7.24 9.40 -9.36
N ALA A 126 -7.97 9.79 -8.32
CA ALA A 126 -9.16 10.64 -8.40
C ALA A 126 -8.85 12.13 -8.11
N ASN A 127 -7.60 12.48 -7.81
CA ASN A 127 -7.21 13.85 -7.48
C ASN A 127 -7.12 14.70 -8.77
N PRO A 128 -7.81 15.87 -8.84
CA PRO A 128 -7.78 16.72 -10.03
C PRO A 128 -6.37 17.28 -10.33
N ASN A 129 -5.50 17.37 -9.32
CA ASN A 129 -4.13 17.85 -9.45
C ASN A 129 -3.11 16.71 -9.57
N LEU A 130 -3.56 15.48 -9.91
CA LEU A 130 -2.71 14.29 -9.96
C LEU A 130 -1.40 14.52 -10.72
N PHE A 131 -1.45 15.04 -11.94
CA PHE A 131 -0.25 15.19 -12.77
C PHE A 131 0.70 16.27 -12.24
N GLN A 132 0.17 17.37 -11.68
CA GLN A 132 1.00 18.36 -10.99
C GLN A 132 1.73 17.71 -9.81
N ILE A 133 1.04 16.89 -9.02
CA ILE A 133 1.63 16.16 -7.89
C ILE A 133 2.76 15.23 -8.38
N LEU A 134 2.52 14.48 -9.45
CA LEU A 134 3.54 13.57 -10.01
C LEU A 134 4.75 14.33 -10.57
N ASP A 135 4.54 15.45 -11.25
CA ASP A 135 5.61 16.32 -11.76
C ASP A 135 6.49 16.85 -10.62
N ASP A 136 5.88 17.32 -9.53
CA ASP A 136 6.60 17.85 -8.37
C ASP A 136 7.43 16.79 -7.64
N LEU A 137 6.93 15.55 -7.59
CA LEU A 137 7.62 14.41 -7.00
C LEU A 137 8.76 13.90 -7.89
N GLN A 138 8.56 13.89 -9.21
CA GLN A 138 9.60 13.53 -10.17
C GLN A 138 10.76 14.54 -10.14
N LYS A 139 10.48 15.85 -10.10
CA LYS A 139 11.52 16.89 -9.95
C LYS A 139 12.37 16.71 -8.70
N ARG A 140 11.82 16.07 -7.66
CA ARG A 140 12.50 15.76 -6.40
C ARG A 140 13.19 14.39 -6.40
N ASN A 141 13.15 13.66 -7.51
CA ASN A 141 13.66 12.28 -7.62
C ASN A 141 13.06 11.33 -6.57
N ILE A 142 11.81 11.54 -6.18
CA ILE A 142 11.11 10.69 -5.23
C ILE A 142 10.42 9.54 -5.96
N ILE A 143 10.63 8.31 -5.50
CA ILE A 143 9.87 7.15 -5.97
C ILE A 143 8.47 7.18 -5.33
N VAL A 144 7.43 7.02 -6.13
CA VAL A 144 6.03 7.14 -5.67
C VAL A 144 5.32 5.79 -5.76
N GLY A 145 4.99 5.21 -4.62
CA GLY A 145 4.11 4.04 -4.52
C GLY A 145 2.65 4.45 -4.41
N ILE A 146 1.81 4.09 -5.39
CA ILE A 146 0.39 4.43 -5.41
C ILE A 146 -0.43 3.18 -5.16
N PHE A 147 -1.06 3.09 -3.98
CA PHE A 147 -2.06 2.08 -3.70
C PHE A 147 -3.36 2.50 -4.38
N THR A 148 -3.88 1.62 -5.22
CA THR A 148 -5.04 1.94 -6.04
C THR A 148 -5.97 0.74 -6.17
N LYS A 149 -7.24 1.02 -6.43
CA LYS A 149 -8.20 0.00 -6.87
C LYS A 149 -8.11 -0.27 -8.38
N GLY A 150 -7.38 0.55 -9.14
CA GLY A 150 -7.19 0.38 -10.57
C GLY A 150 -8.42 0.70 -11.42
N ALA A 151 -9.60 0.84 -10.81
CA ALA A 151 -10.86 1.10 -11.50
C ALA A 151 -10.81 2.28 -12.47
N ILE A 152 -10.18 3.40 -12.08
CA ILE A 152 -10.05 4.58 -12.95
C ILE A 152 -9.22 4.22 -14.18
N MET A 153 -8.10 3.51 -14.02
CA MET A 153 -7.21 3.09 -15.11
C MET A 153 -7.81 2.09 -16.10
N GLY A 154 -8.89 1.40 -15.73
CA GLY A 154 -9.53 0.41 -16.59
C GLY A 154 -10.96 0.73 -16.99
N SER A 155 -11.51 1.88 -16.60
CA SER A 155 -12.87 2.29 -16.94
C SER A 155 -12.84 3.65 -17.65
N ASP A 156 -13.26 3.69 -18.92
CA ASP A 156 -13.37 4.94 -19.68
C ASP A 156 -14.33 5.92 -19.01
N VAL A 157 -15.43 5.43 -18.44
CA VAL A 157 -16.40 6.25 -17.70
C VAL A 157 -15.74 6.95 -16.51
N LEU A 158 -14.93 6.24 -15.72
CA LEU A 158 -14.25 6.82 -14.57
C LEU A 158 -13.08 7.72 -14.98
N SER A 159 -12.27 7.31 -15.96
CA SER A 159 -11.19 8.16 -16.48
C SER A 159 -11.74 9.48 -17.05
N GLN A 160 -12.82 9.42 -17.82
CA GLN A 160 -13.46 10.61 -18.37
C GLN A 160 -14.02 11.49 -17.25
N MET A 161 -14.64 10.89 -16.23
CA MET A 161 -15.19 11.62 -15.09
C MET A 161 -14.14 12.38 -14.27
N TYR A 162 -12.96 11.78 -14.05
CA TYR A 162 -11.93 12.36 -13.18
C TYR A 162 -10.87 13.17 -13.92
N HIS A 163 -10.55 12.83 -15.17
CA HIS A 163 -9.43 13.41 -15.93
C HIS A 163 -9.81 13.90 -17.33
N GLY A 164 -11.06 13.72 -17.76
CA GLY A 164 -11.54 14.19 -19.06
C GLY A 164 -10.99 13.42 -20.26
N ILE A 165 -10.33 12.28 -20.04
CA ILE A 165 -9.70 11.44 -21.06
C ILE A 165 -10.14 9.97 -20.90
N ASN A 166 -9.96 9.16 -21.94
CA ASN A 166 -10.23 7.72 -21.85
C ASN A 166 -9.17 7.00 -21.01
N SER A 167 -9.47 5.76 -20.64
CA SER A 167 -8.66 5.00 -19.69
C SER A 167 -7.34 4.48 -20.27
N GLN A 168 -7.25 4.26 -21.59
CA GLN A 168 -5.96 3.93 -22.23
C GLN A 168 -5.02 5.13 -22.23
N GLU A 169 -5.51 6.31 -22.62
CA GLU A 169 -4.73 7.55 -22.59
C GLU A 169 -4.26 7.88 -21.17
N PHE A 170 -5.13 7.68 -20.18
CA PHE A 170 -4.79 7.87 -18.77
C PHE A 170 -3.62 6.97 -18.33
N VAL A 171 -3.65 5.67 -18.65
CA VAL A 171 -2.56 4.74 -18.34
C VAL A 171 -1.27 5.12 -19.08
N ASN A 172 -1.35 5.50 -20.35
CA ASN A 172 -0.17 5.94 -21.11
C ASN A 172 0.48 7.16 -20.45
N LYS A 173 -0.32 8.15 -20.04
CA LYS A 173 0.19 9.35 -19.35
C LYS A 173 0.82 9.03 -17.99
N LEU A 174 0.21 8.12 -17.22
CA LEU A 174 0.78 7.65 -15.95
C LEU A 174 2.11 6.92 -16.16
N THR A 175 2.18 6.02 -17.13
CA THR A 175 3.35 5.15 -17.32
C THR A 175 4.57 5.87 -17.92
N ASN A 176 4.38 7.07 -18.47
CA ASN A 176 5.47 7.98 -18.86
C ASN A 176 6.32 8.47 -17.67
N TYR A 177 5.76 8.52 -16.47
CA TYR A 177 6.56 8.82 -15.27
C TYR A 177 7.41 7.60 -14.95
N ASN A 178 8.73 7.73 -14.87
CA ASN A 178 9.62 6.60 -14.60
C ASN A 178 9.78 6.26 -13.11
N ASN A 179 9.30 7.14 -12.23
CA ASN A 179 9.46 7.07 -10.77
C ASN A 179 8.22 6.56 -10.03
N ILE A 180 7.22 6.00 -10.73
CA ILE A 180 5.98 5.54 -10.11
C ILE A 180 5.86 4.02 -10.09
N THR A 181 5.31 3.50 -9.01
CA THR A 181 4.98 2.09 -8.80
C THR A 181 3.51 1.98 -8.42
N PHE A 182 2.74 1.14 -9.11
CA PHE A 182 1.34 0.88 -8.79
C PHE A 182 1.17 -0.38 -7.96
N LEU A 183 0.35 -0.28 -6.93
CA LEU A 183 -0.04 -1.41 -6.10
C LEU A 183 -1.55 -1.59 -6.20
N VAL A 184 -1.97 -2.49 -7.08
CA VAL A 184 -3.38 -2.67 -7.47
C VAL A 184 -4.05 -3.67 -6.54
N GLY A 185 -5.10 -3.23 -5.85
CA GLY A 185 -5.86 -4.07 -4.94
C GLY A 185 -6.63 -5.17 -5.66
N SER A 186 -6.35 -6.43 -5.31
CA SER A 186 -7.03 -7.62 -5.81
C SER A 186 -7.00 -8.71 -4.75
N ARG A 187 -8.11 -8.99 -4.07
CA ARG A 187 -8.19 -10.06 -3.03
C ARG A 187 -8.69 -11.37 -3.61
N SER A 188 -9.41 -11.30 -4.71
CA SER A 188 -9.92 -12.41 -5.50
C SER A 188 -9.88 -12.03 -6.99
N PHE A 189 -9.80 -13.02 -7.86
CA PHE A 189 -10.16 -12.86 -9.28
C PHE A 189 -11.51 -13.53 -9.59
N ASP A 190 -12.28 -13.89 -8.56
CA ASP A 190 -13.71 -14.14 -8.70
C ASP A 190 -14.45 -12.78 -8.77
N SER A 191 -15.26 -12.60 -9.81
CA SER A 191 -15.97 -11.35 -10.07
C SER A 191 -17.05 -11.05 -9.04
N GLU A 192 -17.75 -12.06 -8.53
CA GLU A 192 -18.82 -11.86 -7.55
C GLU A 192 -18.22 -11.39 -6.22
N ILE A 193 -17.13 -12.05 -5.80
CA ILE A 193 -16.41 -11.68 -4.56
C ILE A 193 -15.87 -10.26 -4.69
N GLU A 194 -15.12 -9.93 -5.74
CA GLU A 194 -14.51 -8.59 -5.83
C GLU A 194 -15.52 -7.45 -5.94
N ASN A 195 -16.57 -7.62 -6.76
CA ASN A 195 -17.59 -6.60 -6.95
C ASN A 195 -18.40 -6.36 -5.66
N LYS A 196 -18.72 -7.41 -4.89
CA LYS A 196 -19.35 -7.30 -3.55
C LYS A 196 -18.53 -6.43 -2.61
N TYR A 197 -17.21 -6.58 -2.65
CA TYR A 197 -16.33 -5.94 -1.69
C TYR A 197 -15.83 -4.54 -2.10
N ILE A 198 -15.86 -4.16 -3.38
CA ILE A 198 -15.51 -2.81 -3.87
C ILE A 198 -16.74 -2.15 -4.52
N PRO A 199 -17.78 -1.82 -3.72
CA PRO A 199 -18.94 -1.14 -4.26
C PRO A 199 -18.58 0.27 -4.73
N THR A 200 -19.17 0.69 -5.84
CA THR A 200 -19.12 2.08 -6.30
C THR A 200 -19.91 2.99 -5.36
N LYS A 201 -19.36 4.17 -5.08
CA LYS A 201 -20.05 5.25 -4.37
C LYS A 201 -21.05 5.98 -5.25
N THR A 202 -20.86 5.95 -6.56
CA THR A 202 -21.67 6.72 -7.50
C THR A 202 -22.96 5.95 -7.79
N PRO A 203 -24.12 6.38 -7.26
CA PRO A 203 -25.35 5.58 -7.34
C PRO A 203 -25.77 5.28 -8.78
N LYS A 204 -25.58 6.25 -9.68
CA LYS A 204 -25.87 6.12 -11.12
C LYS A 204 -25.03 5.07 -11.85
N LEU A 205 -23.91 4.64 -11.25
CA LEU A 205 -23.01 3.64 -11.84
C LEU A 205 -23.18 2.27 -11.22
N ARG A 206 -24.04 2.07 -10.21
CA ARG A 206 -24.11 0.80 -9.46
C ARG A 206 -24.36 -0.42 -10.34
N ASP A 207 -25.29 -0.32 -11.27
CA ASP A 207 -25.70 -1.46 -12.11
C ASP A 207 -24.83 -1.61 -13.35
N ALA A 208 -24.18 -0.52 -13.80
CA ALA A 208 -23.38 -0.47 -15.01
C ALA A 208 -21.86 -0.64 -14.76
N PHE A 209 -21.41 -0.56 -13.51
CA PHE A 209 -19.98 -0.59 -13.19
C PHE A 209 -19.53 -1.96 -12.67
N ASN A 210 -18.68 -2.61 -13.45
CA ASN A 210 -18.00 -3.84 -13.09
C ASN A 210 -16.57 -3.53 -12.58
N TYR A 211 -16.39 -3.55 -11.27
CA TYR A 211 -15.08 -3.30 -10.66
C TYR A 211 -14.04 -4.33 -11.11
N HIS A 212 -14.40 -5.62 -11.06
CA HIS A 212 -13.53 -6.74 -11.41
C HIS A 212 -12.92 -6.56 -12.80
N GLU A 213 -13.78 -6.27 -13.79
CA GLU A 213 -13.39 -6.05 -15.18
C GLU A 213 -12.49 -4.82 -15.33
N SER A 214 -12.90 -3.67 -14.75
CA SER A 214 -12.08 -2.45 -14.78
C SER A 214 -10.70 -2.69 -14.16
N ARG A 215 -10.62 -3.40 -13.04
CA ARG A 215 -9.36 -3.75 -12.39
C ARG A 215 -8.49 -4.67 -13.25
N ASN A 216 -9.07 -5.65 -13.95
CA ASN A 216 -8.32 -6.53 -14.86
C ASN A 216 -7.75 -5.75 -16.06
N ILE A 217 -8.56 -4.92 -16.71
CA ILE A 217 -8.13 -4.06 -17.82
C ILE A 217 -6.98 -3.14 -17.37
N ALA A 218 -7.05 -2.58 -16.17
CA ALA A 218 -5.97 -1.77 -15.62
C ALA A 218 -4.66 -2.56 -15.49
N ILE A 219 -4.70 -3.78 -14.96
CA ILE A 219 -3.52 -4.64 -14.84
C ILE A 219 -2.95 -4.97 -16.22
N GLU A 220 -3.81 -5.34 -17.18
CA GLU A 220 -3.41 -5.66 -18.55
C GLU A 220 -2.69 -4.50 -19.23
N ARG A 221 -3.26 -3.29 -19.15
CA ARG A 221 -2.64 -2.08 -19.73
C ARG A 221 -1.33 -1.69 -19.06
N LEU A 222 -1.23 -1.81 -17.74
CA LEU A 222 0.02 -1.55 -17.03
C LEU A 222 1.13 -2.55 -17.45
N CYS A 223 0.77 -3.81 -17.69
CA CYS A 223 1.71 -4.80 -18.22
C CYS A 223 2.09 -4.53 -19.68
N GLN A 224 1.13 -4.15 -20.53
CA GLN A 224 1.39 -3.73 -21.92
C GLN A 224 2.34 -2.54 -21.99
N ALA A 225 2.26 -1.62 -21.02
CA ALA A 225 3.18 -0.49 -20.85
C ALA A 225 4.52 -0.88 -20.20
N GLY A 226 4.78 -2.18 -19.98
CA GLY A 226 6.07 -2.69 -19.49
C GLY A 226 6.31 -2.53 -17.99
N MET A 227 5.30 -2.22 -17.16
CA MET A 227 5.49 -2.00 -15.72
C MET A 227 5.98 -3.26 -14.95
N ASN A 228 5.84 -4.45 -15.53
CA ASN A 228 6.31 -5.73 -15.01
C ASN A 228 7.53 -6.29 -15.78
N SER A 229 8.19 -5.50 -16.62
CA SER A 229 9.30 -5.97 -17.46
C SER A 229 10.65 -6.02 -16.76
N ASP A 230 10.89 -5.11 -15.80
CA ASP A 230 12.15 -5.03 -15.04
C ASP A 230 12.17 -6.06 -13.90
N GLN A 231 13.20 -6.90 -13.84
CA GLN A 231 13.36 -7.97 -12.83
C GLN A 231 13.81 -7.45 -11.46
N GLU A 232 14.43 -6.28 -11.42
CA GLU A 232 15.01 -5.70 -10.21
C GLU A 232 14.19 -4.49 -9.71
N LYS A 233 13.36 -3.90 -10.58
CA LYS A 233 12.52 -2.73 -10.28
C LYS A 233 11.10 -2.92 -10.80
N GLN A 234 10.37 -3.90 -10.28
CA GLN A 234 8.96 -4.08 -10.63
C GLN A 234 8.14 -2.85 -10.22
N ARG A 235 7.48 -2.22 -11.20
CA ARG A 235 6.66 -1.00 -11.06
C ARG A 235 5.17 -1.29 -10.98
N LEU A 236 4.80 -2.57 -10.99
CA LEU A 236 3.45 -3.06 -10.77
C LEU A 236 3.47 -4.16 -9.73
N ALA A 237 2.59 -4.07 -8.74
CA ALA A 237 2.33 -5.10 -7.75
C ALA A 237 0.83 -5.32 -7.58
N ILE A 238 0.46 -6.52 -7.14
CA ILE A 238 -0.90 -6.84 -6.70
C ILE A 238 -0.95 -6.86 -5.18
N ILE A 239 -2.04 -6.34 -4.60
CA ILE A 239 -2.28 -6.40 -3.16
C ILE A 239 -3.52 -7.24 -2.87
N THR A 240 -3.31 -8.45 -2.34
CA THR A 240 -4.37 -9.27 -1.75
C THR A 240 -4.54 -8.84 -0.28
N SER A 241 -5.28 -7.75 -0.05
CA SER A 241 -5.58 -7.24 1.29
C SER A 241 -6.98 -6.61 1.39
N PRO A 242 -7.77 -6.94 2.43
CA PRO A 242 -7.50 -7.96 3.44
C PRO A 242 -7.60 -9.39 2.88
N VAL A 243 -6.69 -10.28 3.30
CA VAL A 243 -6.97 -11.72 3.31
C VAL A 243 -7.89 -12.02 4.49
N GLY A 244 -9.01 -12.67 4.22
CA GLY A 244 -10.01 -13.09 5.21
C GLY A 244 -10.60 -14.46 4.86
N PRO A 245 -11.53 -15.00 5.67
CA PRO A 245 -12.10 -16.32 5.45
C PRO A 245 -12.75 -16.50 4.08
N GLU A 246 -13.39 -15.45 3.53
CA GLU A 246 -14.04 -15.49 2.21
C GLU A 246 -13.05 -15.49 1.03
N THR A 247 -11.79 -15.08 1.22
CA THR A 247 -10.84 -14.89 0.11
C THR A 247 -9.63 -15.81 0.17
N ILE A 248 -9.31 -16.36 1.35
CA ILE A 248 -8.05 -17.05 1.60
C ILE A 248 -7.76 -18.22 0.65
N ASP A 249 -8.80 -18.98 0.28
CA ASP A 249 -8.66 -20.18 -0.54
C ASP A 249 -8.23 -19.88 -1.99
N GLY A 250 -8.41 -18.63 -2.47
CA GLY A 250 -8.00 -18.22 -3.82
C GLY A 250 -6.67 -17.46 -3.89
N VAL A 251 -6.09 -17.08 -2.75
CA VAL A 251 -4.92 -16.16 -2.73
C VAL A 251 -3.65 -16.81 -3.27
N SER A 252 -3.46 -18.12 -3.06
CA SER A 252 -2.25 -18.79 -3.56
C SER A 252 -2.21 -18.86 -5.08
N GLU A 253 -3.34 -19.02 -5.75
CA GLU A 253 -3.43 -18.98 -7.21
C GLU A 253 -3.08 -17.58 -7.76
N ILE A 254 -3.55 -16.51 -7.10
CA ILE A 254 -3.19 -15.12 -7.46
C ILE A 254 -1.69 -14.91 -7.32
N PHE A 255 -1.08 -15.40 -6.23
CA PHE A 255 0.36 -15.29 -6.02
C PHE A 255 1.16 -15.98 -7.13
N LYS A 256 0.82 -17.24 -7.42
CA LYS A 256 1.48 -18.03 -8.47
C LYS A 256 1.33 -17.35 -9.84
N TRP A 257 0.13 -16.90 -10.17
CA TRP A 257 -0.16 -16.17 -11.41
C TRP A 257 0.69 -14.90 -11.55
N GLY A 258 0.82 -14.11 -10.47
CA GLY A 258 1.63 -12.89 -10.46
C GLY A 258 3.12 -13.18 -10.57
N CYS A 259 3.62 -14.19 -9.84
CA CYS A 259 5.01 -14.62 -9.91
C CYS A 259 5.41 -15.01 -11.34
N ASP A 260 4.61 -15.84 -12.01
CA ASP A 260 4.86 -16.26 -13.41
C ASP A 260 4.83 -15.08 -14.40
N ARG A 261 4.44 -13.87 -13.97
CA ARG A 261 4.35 -12.65 -14.78
C ARG A 261 5.29 -11.53 -14.30
N ASN A 262 6.22 -11.84 -13.39
CA ASN A 262 7.08 -10.84 -12.76
C ASN A 262 6.29 -9.70 -12.07
N ILE A 263 5.17 -10.04 -11.43
CA ILE A 263 4.32 -9.13 -10.67
C ILE A 263 4.37 -9.57 -9.20
N PRO A 264 5.03 -8.82 -8.30
CA PRO A 264 4.98 -9.10 -6.87
C PRO A 264 3.55 -9.08 -6.35
N VAL A 265 3.18 -10.10 -5.57
CA VAL A 265 1.86 -10.21 -4.95
C VAL A 265 2.00 -10.08 -3.45
N LEU A 266 1.56 -8.95 -2.91
CA LEU A 266 1.54 -8.70 -1.48
C LEU A 266 0.34 -9.36 -0.83
N ILE A 267 0.62 -10.29 0.07
CA ILE A 267 -0.40 -11.00 0.85
C ILE A 267 -0.37 -10.54 2.29
N THR A 268 -1.50 -10.03 2.79
CA THR A 268 -1.59 -9.63 4.19
C THR A 268 -3.02 -9.61 4.73
N THR A 269 -3.14 -9.95 6.01
CA THR A 269 -4.40 -9.88 6.76
C THR A 269 -4.91 -8.45 6.94
N THR A 270 -6.12 -8.33 7.48
CA THR A 270 -6.82 -7.06 7.75
C THR A 270 -5.98 -6.05 8.53
N MET A 271 -5.99 -4.80 8.07
CA MET A 271 -5.40 -3.68 8.80
C MET A 271 -6.22 -3.34 10.05
N VAL A 272 -5.54 -2.96 11.13
CA VAL A 272 -6.16 -2.55 12.41
C VAL A 272 -6.36 -1.03 12.38
N SER A 273 -7.01 -0.54 11.32
CA SER A 273 -7.21 0.90 11.08
C SER A 273 -8.51 1.18 10.33
N GLY A 274 -9.09 2.35 10.56
CA GLY A 274 -10.27 2.84 9.86
C GLY A 274 -11.47 1.90 10.01
N LYS A 275 -12.12 1.54 8.90
CA LYS A 275 -13.20 0.55 8.91
C LYS A 275 -12.68 -0.88 9.10
N GLY A 276 -11.39 -1.12 8.91
CA GLY A 276 -10.72 -2.40 9.08
C GLY A 276 -10.89 -2.98 10.49
N HIS A 277 -11.01 -2.13 11.53
CA HIS A 277 -11.31 -2.58 12.90
C HIS A 277 -12.52 -3.51 13.01
N LYS A 278 -13.57 -3.24 12.22
CA LYS A 278 -14.77 -4.10 12.21
C LYS A 278 -14.49 -5.46 11.57
N LEU A 279 -13.66 -5.47 10.53
CA LEU A 279 -13.28 -6.68 9.79
C LEU A 279 -12.30 -7.56 10.55
N VAL A 280 -11.45 -6.99 11.42
CA VAL A 280 -10.51 -7.78 12.25
C VAL A 280 -11.28 -8.83 13.06
N LYS A 281 -12.37 -8.44 13.70
CA LYS A 281 -13.19 -9.35 14.51
C LYS A 281 -13.78 -10.51 13.71
N SER A 282 -14.21 -10.25 12.47
CA SER A 282 -14.78 -11.28 11.58
C SER A 282 -13.71 -12.10 10.84
N HIS A 283 -12.44 -11.68 10.86
CA HIS A 283 -11.31 -12.35 10.21
C HIS A 283 -10.36 -12.97 11.24
N GLN A 284 -10.91 -13.47 12.34
CA GLN A 284 -10.20 -14.16 13.41
C GLN A 284 -10.82 -15.55 13.63
N GLY A 285 -10.08 -16.43 14.30
CA GLY A 285 -10.53 -17.79 14.63
C GLY A 285 -9.51 -18.85 14.23
N LEU A 286 -9.50 -19.96 14.97
CA LEU A 286 -8.49 -21.02 14.84
C LEU A 286 -8.38 -21.58 13.41
N GLU A 287 -9.52 -21.73 12.73
CA GLU A 287 -9.52 -22.22 11.35
C GLU A 287 -8.84 -21.24 10.39
N PHE A 288 -9.17 -19.94 10.48
CA PHE A 288 -8.53 -18.91 9.65
C PHE A 288 -7.04 -18.81 9.96
N GLU A 289 -6.65 -18.85 11.24
CA GLU A 289 -5.24 -18.82 11.64
C GLU A 289 -4.45 -20.00 11.05
N ARG A 290 -5.03 -21.20 11.09
CA ARG A 290 -4.45 -22.40 10.47
C ARG A 290 -4.32 -22.21 8.96
N LYS A 291 -5.41 -21.83 8.27
CA LYS A 291 -5.39 -21.60 6.81
C LYS A 291 -4.39 -20.53 6.40
N TYR A 292 -4.22 -19.46 7.20
CA TYR A 292 -3.26 -18.39 6.89
C TYR A 292 -1.81 -18.83 7.05
N LYS A 293 -1.52 -19.66 8.07
CA LYS A 293 -0.22 -20.32 8.22
C LYS A 293 0.04 -21.31 7.08
N ASP A 294 -0.96 -22.10 6.68
CA ASP A 294 -0.89 -23.04 5.55
C ASP A 294 -0.60 -22.30 4.23
N LEU A 295 -1.34 -21.22 3.95
CA LEU A 295 -1.11 -20.35 2.80
C LEU A 295 0.34 -19.84 2.79
N ALA A 296 0.86 -19.35 3.92
CA ALA A 296 2.23 -18.84 3.98
C ALA A 296 3.27 -19.93 3.68
N VAL A 297 3.10 -21.13 4.22
CA VAL A 297 3.96 -22.28 3.92
C VAL A 297 3.89 -22.62 2.42
N GLU A 298 2.69 -22.70 1.84
CA GLU A 298 2.51 -22.98 0.42
C GLU A 298 3.24 -21.96 -0.47
N ILE A 299 3.12 -20.67 -0.15
CA ILE A 299 3.79 -19.61 -0.91
C ILE A 299 5.31 -19.72 -0.84
N TYR A 300 5.87 -19.95 0.35
CA TYR A 300 7.33 -20.08 0.47
C TYR A 300 7.85 -21.37 -0.17
N LEU A 301 7.15 -22.50 -0.06
CA LEU A 301 7.50 -23.73 -0.79
C LEU A 301 7.48 -23.50 -2.30
N PHE A 302 6.49 -22.79 -2.82
CA PHE A 302 6.43 -22.44 -4.24
C PHE A 302 7.64 -21.61 -4.68
N LEU A 303 8.03 -20.58 -3.91
CA LEU A 303 9.21 -19.76 -4.23
C LEU A 303 10.52 -20.56 -4.17
N ILE A 304 10.64 -21.47 -3.21
CA ILE A 304 11.80 -22.37 -3.07
C ILE A 304 11.89 -23.31 -4.27
N ASN A 305 10.78 -23.95 -4.64
CA ASN A 305 10.71 -24.86 -5.79
C ASN A 305 10.94 -24.14 -7.13
N LYS A 306 10.64 -22.84 -7.20
CA LYS A 306 10.92 -21.97 -8.36
C LYS A 306 12.33 -21.39 -8.35
N GLU A 307 13.16 -21.71 -7.34
CA GLU A 307 14.50 -21.13 -7.15
C GLU A 307 14.51 -19.59 -7.01
N ALA A 308 13.36 -18.99 -6.72
CA ALA A 308 13.22 -17.55 -6.52
C ALA A 308 13.57 -17.12 -5.08
N LYS A 309 13.74 -18.09 -4.17
CA LYS A 309 14.19 -17.89 -2.79
C LYS A 309 14.79 -19.18 -2.24
N THR A 310 15.95 -19.09 -1.60
CA THR A 310 16.55 -20.22 -0.90
C THR A 310 16.08 -20.33 0.55
N ILE A 311 16.22 -21.52 1.15
CA ILE A 311 15.95 -21.74 2.58
C ILE A 311 16.86 -20.86 3.46
N ASP A 312 18.12 -20.67 3.07
CA ASP A 312 19.07 -19.88 3.85
C ASP A 312 18.75 -18.38 3.79
N GLU A 313 18.37 -17.86 2.63
CA GLU A 313 17.83 -16.50 2.54
C GLU A 313 16.57 -16.36 3.40
N LEU A 314 15.65 -17.33 3.38
CA LEU A 314 14.48 -17.30 4.23
C LEU A 314 14.82 -17.30 5.73
N LYS A 315 15.80 -18.10 6.17
CA LYS A 315 16.28 -18.09 7.57
C LYS A 315 16.87 -16.73 7.96
N GLN A 316 17.65 -16.12 7.07
CA GLN A 316 18.29 -14.83 7.30
C GLN A 316 17.28 -13.66 7.31
N GLU A 317 16.36 -13.64 6.35
CA GLU A 317 15.35 -12.60 6.20
C GLU A 317 14.16 -12.78 7.15
N LYS A 318 13.93 -14.02 7.61
CA LYS A 318 12.75 -14.49 8.33
C LYS A 318 11.47 -14.40 7.50
N VAL A 319 10.42 -15.08 7.98
CA VAL A 319 9.07 -15.00 7.40
C VAL A 319 8.58 -13.54 7.46
N SER A 320 8.09 -13.02 6.33
CA SER A 320 7.60 -11.65 6.22
C SER A 320 6.13 -11.55 6.66
N PRO A 321 5.69 -10.43 7.29
CA PRO A 321 4.27 -10.15 7.48
C PRO A 321 3.50 -9.89 6.18
N TYR A 322 4.23 -9.61 5.10
CA TYR A 322 3.76 -9.58 3.73
C TYR A 322 4.27 -10.84 3.03
N VAL A 323 3.43 -11.87 3.05
CA VAL A 323 3.83 -13.23 2.65
C VAL A 323 4.27 -13.24 1.19
N GLY A 324 5.39 -13.92 0.92
CA GLY A 324 5.89 -14.17 -0.44
C GLY A 324 6.66 -13.02 -1.10
N ILE A 325 6.80 -11.87 -0.45
CA ILE A 325 7.63 -10.76 -0.94
C ILE A 325 8.67 -10.33 0.08
N ALA A 326 9.57 -9.46 -0.35
CA ALA A 326 10.60 -8.88 0.50
C ALA A 326 9.99 -8.16 1.74
N PRO A 327 10.63 -8.22 2.93
CA PRO A 327 10.09 -7.60 4.14
C PRO A 327 9.86 -6.09 4.02
N CYS A 328 8.77 -5.61 4.63
CA CYS A 328 8.48 -4.19 4.73
C CYS A 328 9.35 -3.52 5.80
N ASN A 329 9.98 -2.40 5.44
CA ASN A 329 10.86 -1.65 6.33
C ASN A 329 10.22 -0.37 6.91
N GLN A 330 8.88 -0.22 6.82
CA GLN A 330 8.16 0.96 7.31
C GLN A 330 8.47 1.23 8.79
N LEU A 331 8.48 0.19 9.61
CA LEU A 331 8.71 0.31 11.05
C LEU A 331 10.17 0.57 11.43
N THR A 332 11.09 0.58 10.46
CA THR A 332 12.52 0.84 10.70
C THR A 332 13.03 2.08 9.99
N HIS A 333 12.46 2.48 8.85
CA HIS A 333 12.95 3.58 8.02
C HIS A 333 11.87 4.55 7.58
N GLY A 334 10.65 4.44 8.12
CA GLY A 334 9.57 5.32 7.73
C GLY A 334 8.68 5.80 8.85
N LEU A 335 7.83 6.74 8.49
CA LEU A 335 6.73 7.28 9.29
C LEU A 335 5.48 7.36 8.40
N TYR A 336 4.32 7.42 9.03
CA TYR A 336 3.07 7.75 8.36
C TYR A 336 2.61 9.13 8.79
N ILE A 337 2.45 10.04 7.82
CA ILE A 337 1.88 11.35 8.02
C ILE A 337 0.42 11.29 7.58
N HIS A 338 -0.46 11.24 8.58
CA HIS A 338 -1.89 11.21 8.38
C HIS A 338 -2.40 12.52 7.78
N TYR A 339 -3.55 12.50 7.10
CA TYR A 339 -4.08 13.67 6.37
C TYR A 339 -4.31 14.93 7.23
N ASP A 340 -4.43 14.80 8.55
CA ASP A 340 -4.60 15.92 9.48
C ASP A 340 -3.27 16.35 10.12
N GLY A 341 -2.17 15.68 9.79
CA GLY A 341 -0.83 15.97 10.30
C GLY A 341 -0.44 15.15 11.52
N GLU A 342 -1.30 14.27 12.06
CA GLU A 342 -0.85 13.32 13.08
C GLU A 342 0.21 12.37 12.48
N VAL A 343 1.27 12.08 13.24
CA VAL A 343 2.38 11.23 12.77
C VAL A 343 2.33 9.88 13.47
N TRP A 344 2.25 8.80 12.71
CA TRP A 344 2.18 7.44 13.23
C TRP A 344 3.37 6.60 12.77
N ARG A 345 3.53 5.43 13.39
CA ARG A 345 4.58 4.46 13.03
C ARG A 345 4.31 3.77 11.69
N CYS A 346 3.04 3.50 11.38
CA CYS A 346 2.59 2.75 10.20
C CYS A 346 1.07 2.93 10.05
N PRO A 347 0.53 3.03 8.82
CA PRO A 347 -0.91 3.13 8.58
C PRO A 347 -1.67 1.84 8.95
N GLY A 348 -0.97 0.71 9.09
CA GLY A 348 -1.59 -0.59 9.38
C GLY A 348 -2.22 -0.70 10.77
N ASN A 349 -1.99 0.26 11.67
CA ASN A 349 -2.62 0.32 12.99
C ASN A 349 -2.75 1.77 13.49
N ASP A 350 -3.97 2.23 13.71
CA ASP A 350 -4.28 3.61 14.14
C ASP A 350 -4.60 3.74 15.64
N THR A 351 -4.31 2.71 16.44
CA THR A 351 -4.47 2.80 17.89
C THR A 351 -3.43 3.74 18.52
N ALA A 352 -3.79 4.39 19.62
CA ALA A 352 -2.98 5.44 20.27
C ALA A 352 -1.51 5.05 20.52
N ARG A 353 -1.22 3.76 20.79
CA ARG A 353 0.14 3.26 21.03
C ARG A 353 1.08 3.34 19.81
N PHE A 354 0.54 3.55 18.60
CA PHE A 354 1.30 3.71 17.36
C PHE A 354 1.37 5.14 16.86
N VAL A 355 0.75 6.10 17.56
CA VAL A 355 0.97 7.52 17.34
C VAL A 355 2.37 7.87 17.85
N VAL A 356 3.15 8.55 16.99
CA VAL A 356 4.51 9.04 17.27
C VAL A 356 4.45 10.50 17.71
N HIS A 357 3.64 11.31 17.04
CA HIS A 357 3.51 12.74 17.32
C HIS A 357 2.09 13.23 17.00
N GLY A 358 1.57 14.15 17.80
CA GLY A 358 0.19 14.62 17.69
C GLY A 358 -0.11 15.50 16.46
N ASN A 359 0.87 16.29 16.02
CA ASN A 359 0.74 17.14 14.82
C ASN A 359 2.11 17.54 14.26
N ILE A 360 2.38 17.26 12.99
CA ILE A 360 3.62 17.57 12.26
C ILE A 360 3.92 19.08 12.21
N ARG A 361 2.92 19.94 12.44
CA ARG A 361 3.10 21.41 12.44
C ARG A 361 3.83 21.93 13.67
N ASN A 362 3.86 21.15 14.76
CA ASN A 362 4.38 21.61 16.05
C ASN A 362 5.87 21.25 16.25
N SER A 363 6.49 20.51 15.32
CA SER A 363 7.88 20.06 15.44
C SER A 363 8.47 19.77 14.07
N SER A 364 9.78 19.88 13.93
CA SER A 364 10.45 19.49 12.68
C SER A 364 10.33 17.99 12.45
N LEU A 365 10.37 17.55 11.18
CA LEU A 365 10.38 16.12 10.87
C LEU A 365 11.63 15.42 11.45
N LEU A 366 12.76 16.13 11.58
CA LEU A 366 13.96 15.63 12.23
C LEU A 366 13.70 15.28 13.70
N ASP A 367 13.10 16.20 14.47
CA ASP A 367 12.84 15.97 15.90
C ASP A 367 11.86 14.82 16.11
N ILE A 368 10.80 14.77 15.29
CA ILE A 368 9.83 13.68 15.32
C ILE A 368 10.50 12.35 14.97
N TRP A 369 11.38 12.33 13.96
CA TRP A 369 12.11 11.14 13.57
C TRP A 369 13.01 10.64 14.69
N LEU A 370 13.84 11.50 15.27
CA LEU A 370 14.75 11.18 16.40
C LEU A 370 13.99 10.68 17.63
N GLY A 371 12.83 11.27 17.92
CA GLY A 371 11.96 10.84 19.03
C GLY A 371 11.21 9.53 18.77
N SER A 372 11.13 9.07 17.51
CA SER A 372 10.28 7.95 17.14
C SER A 372 10.82 6.59 17.60
N LYS A 373 9.91 5.65 17.88
CA LYS A 373 10.27 4.24 18.09
C LYS A 373 10.87 3.60 16.83
N ASN A 374 10.54 4.09 15.63
CA ASN A 374 11.02 3.54 14.37
C ASN A 374 12.52 3.83 14.16
N TYR A 375 12.99 5.02 14.55
CA TYR A 375 14.41 5.38 14.54
C TYR A 375 15.28 4.36 15.28
N LYS A 376 14.82 3.98 16.49
CA LYS A 376 15.53 3.07 17.41
C LYS A 376 15.59 1.62 16.91
N ILE A 377 14.77 1.21 15.94
CA ILE A 377 14.74 -0.19 15.47
C ILE A 377 15.75 -0.39 14.34
N ASN A 378 16.76 -1.21 14.60
CA ASN A 378 17.79 -1.58 13.63
C ASN A 378 17.67 -3.06 13.20
N LYS A 379 16.53 -3.42 12.62
CA LYS A 379 16.22 -4.81 12.20
C LYS A 379 15.64 -4.81 10.79
N PHE A 380 15.99 -5.82 9.99
CA PHE A 380 15.54 -5.93 8.59
C PHE A 380 14.04 -6.24 8.52
N ASN A 381 13.69 -7.36 9.14
CA ASN A 381 12.33 -7.83 9.30
C ASN A 381 12.00 -7.77 10.79
N ASN A 382 11.16 -6.80 11.15
CA ASN A 382 10.84 -6.46 12.54
C ASN A 382 9.36 -6.70 12.87
N GLY A 383 8.71 -7.61 12.13
CA GLY A 383 7.31 -7.95 12.32
C GLY A 383 6.37 -6.85 11.83
N CYS A 384 5.18 -6.79 12.41
CA CYS A 384 4.12 -5.88 11.98
C CYS A 384 3.40 -5.24 13.16
N VAL A 385 2.81 -4.06 12.94
CA VAL A 385 1.91 -3.42 13.91
C VAL A 385 0.60 -4.20 14.15
N LYS A 386 0.39 -5.27 13.38
CA LYS A 386 -0.77 -6.15 13.39
C LYS A 386 -0.52 -7.49 14.09
N ASP A 387 0.70 -7.73 14.53
CA ASP A 387 1.09 -8.95 15.23
C ASP A 387 0.18 -9.18 16.43
N GLU A 388 -0.31 -10.42 16.57
CA GLU A 388 -1.22 -10.87 17.63
C GLU A 388 -2.59 -10.18 17.63
N ILE A 389 -2.91 -9.40 16.59
CA ILE A 389 -4.23 -8.83 16.38
C ILE A 389 -4.88 -9.48 15.17
N SER A 390 -4.37 -9.19 13.97
CA SER A 390 -4.88 -9.79 12.73
C SER A 390 -3.87 -10.70 12.06
N ILE A 391 -2.61 -10.68 12.49
CA ILE A 391 -1.64 -11.73 12.16
C ILE A 391 -1.67 -12.73 13.33
N PRO A 392 -1.83 -14.05 13.06
CA PRO A 392 -1.93 -15.05 14.10
C PRO A 392 -0.73 -15.02 15.05
N LYS A 393 -0.96 -15.37 16.33
CA LYS A 393 0.13 -15.63 17.27
C LYS A 393 1.04 -16.73 16.70
N ASP A 394 2.33 -16.64 16.99
CA ASP A 394 3.40 -17.56 16.56
C ASP A 394 3.59 -17.73 15.04
N PHE A 395 2.90 -16.93 14.22
CA PHE A 395 2.88 -17.06 12.76
C PHE A 395 4.28 -17.26 12.16
N TYR A 396 5.23 -16.39 12.50
CA TYR A 396 6.58 -16.42 11.95
C TYR A 396 7.33 -17.71 12.31
N GLN A 397 7.24 -18.16 13.57
CA GLN A 397 7.92 -19.35 14.06
C GLN A 397 7.32 -20.62 13.46
N THR A 398 5.99 -20.69 13.41
CA THR A 398 5.27 -21.85 12.89
C THR A 398 5.51 -22.04 11.39
N VAL A 399 5.45 -20.97 10.61
CA VAL A 399 5.73 -21.04 9.17
C VAL A 399 7.18 -21.47 8.92
N LEU A 400 8.15 -20.86 9.62
CA LEU A 400 9.56 -21.20 9.44
C LEU A 400 9.87 -22.66 9.81
N ARG A 401 9.29 -23.17 10.92
CA ARG A 401 9.47 -24.57 11.36
C ARG A 401 8.88 -25.58 10.38
N ARG A 402 7.86 -25.22 9.61
CA ARG A 402 7.24 -26.13 8.63
C ARG A 402 7.97 -26.16 7.29
N LEU A 403 8.93 -25.26 7.09
CA LEU A 403 9.73 -25.12 5.87
C LEU A 403 11.15 -25.69 6.02
N ILE A 404 11.60 -25.91 7.26
CA ILE A 404 12.90 -26.50 7.63
C ILE A 404 12.63 -27.87 8.20
#